data_AF-A0A3P6GHP9-F1
#
_entry.id   AF-A0A3P6GHP9-F1
#
_cell.length_a   1.000
_cell.length_b   1.000
_cell.length_c   1.000
_cell.angle_alpha   90.00
_cell.angle_beta   90.00
_cell.angle_gamma   90.00
#
_symmetry.space_group_name_H-M   'P 1'
#
loop_
_entity.id
_entity.type
_entity.pdbx_description
1 polymer ?
#
loop_
_entity_poly.entity_id
_entity_poly.type
_entity_poly.pdbx_seq_one_letter_code
_entity_poly.pdbx_strand_id
1 'polypeptide(L)'
;MNASRNFENFVGNLHGSDMRCFHIYNDILGRLSKQFISNIVGKPLRHVLVDTAYTQSNAASYFPRIRTLLHQLELGEDRDVRTMLKSLKVELSALVTAFNAASTLLRGGLFGSLDAYHAHLCY
;
A
#
# COMPACT_ATOMS: atom_id res chain seq x y z
N MET A 1 -4.62 -8.37 -13.81
CA MET A 1 -4.32 -7.06 -14.45
C MET A 1 -3.58 -6.16 -13.47
N ASN A 2 -2.49 -5.54 -13.92
CA ASN A 2 -1.64 -4.65 -13.13
C ASN A 2 -2.31 -3.28 -12.95
N ALA A 3 -2.73 -2.94 -11.72
CA ALA A 3 -3.51 -1.72 -11.45
C ALA A 3 -2.71 -0.44 -11.73
N SER A 4 -1.40 -0.42 -11.46
CA SER A 4 -0.57 0.76 -11.74
C SER A 4 -0.47 1.03 -13.24
N ARG A 5 -0.18 -0.01 -14.02
CA ARG A 5 -0.10 0.10 -15.49
C ARG A 5 -1.42 0.53 -16.11
N ASN A 6 -2.54 0.02 -15.60
CA ASN A 6 -3.86 0.42 -16.06
C ASN A 6 -4.15 1.90 -15.75
N PHE A 7 -3.78 2.36 -14.54
CA PHE A 7 -3.90 3.76 -14.16
C PHE A 7 -3.03 4.68 -15.03
N GLU A 8 -1.76 4.32 -15.25
CA GLU A 8 -0.84 5.06 -16.12
C GLU A 8 -1.38 5.18 -17.54
N ASN A 9 -1.86 4.07 -18.13
CA ASN A 9 -2.47 4.08 -19.45
C ASN A 9 -3.72 4.96 -19.50
N PHE A 10 -4.57 4.88 -18.48
CA PHE A 10 -5.79 5.67 -18.40
C PHE A 10 -5.47 7.17 -18.36
N VAL A 11 -4.57 7.59 -17.46
CA VAL A 11 -4.17 8.99 -17.31
C VAL A 11 -3.42 9.49 -18.55
N GLY A 12 -2.58 8.65 -19.18
CA GLY A 12 -1.84 8.98 -20.39
C GLY A 12 -2.72 9.21 -21.63
N ASN A 13 -3.93 8.64 -21.64
CA ASN A 13 -4.89 8.81 -22.74
C ASN A 13 -5.84 10.00 -22.54
N LEU A 14 -5.74 10.75 -21.43
CA LEU A 14 -6.55 11.95 -21.21
C LEU A 14 -6.14 13.07 -22.17
N HIS A 15 -7.10 13.73 -22.81
CA HIS A 15 -6.83 14.76 -23.82
C HIS A 15 -7.66 16.04 -23.60
N GLY A 16 -7.08 17.19 -23.96
CA GLY A 16 -7.78 18.48 -24.09
C GLY A 16 -8.63 18.90 -22.89
N SER A 17 -9.95 18.68 -22.98
CA SER A 17 -10.94 19.05 -21.96
C SER A 17 -10.75 18.36 -20.60
N ASP A 18 -10.07 17.22 -20.57
CA ASP A 18 -9.85 16.41 -19.37
C ASP A 18 -8.75 16.97 -18.47
N MET A 19 -7.94 17.92 -18.95
CA MET A 19 -6.86 18.52 -18.17
C MET A 19 -7.37 19.22 -16.91
N ARG A 20 -8.59 19.78 -16.96
CA ARG A 20 -9.25 20.40 -15.78
C ARG A 20 -9.48 19.39 -14.65
N CYS A 21 -9.54 18.11 -14.99
CA CYS A 21 -9.80 17.03 -14.07
C CYS A 21 -8.54 16.32 -13.59
N PHE A 22 -7.33 16.80 -13.92
CA PHE A 22 -6.10 16.20 -13.38
C PHE A 22 -6.03 16.18 -11.84
N HIS A 23 -6.70 17.13 -11.19
CA HIS A 23 -6.76 17.20 -9.74
C HIS A 23 -7.35 15.93 -9.09
N ILE A 24 -8.33 15.26 -9.73
CA ILE A 24 -8.93 14.03 -9.17
C ILE A 24 -7.96 12.84 -9.24
N TYR A 25 -7.13 12.75 -10.30
CA TYR A 25 -6.10 11.71 -10.41
C TYR A 25 -4.90 12.00 -9.51
N ASN A 26 -4.59 13.28 -9.31
CA ASN A 26 -3.59 13.70 -8.33
C ASN A 26 -4.03 13.39 -6.91
N ASP A 27 -5.33 13.41 -6.59
CA ASP A 27 -5.85 12.92 -5.30
C ASP A 27 -5.56 11.42 -5.11
N ILE A 28 -5.83 10.61 -6.14
CA ILE A 28 -5.49 9.17 -6.12
C ILE A 28 -4.00 8.97 -5.82
N LEU A 29 -3.12 9.69 -6.55
CA LEU A 29 -1.67 9.60 -6.35
C LEU A 29 -1.24 10.09 -4.96
N GLY A 30 -1.79 11.20 -4.48
CA GLY A 30 -1.50 11.77 -3.16
C GLY A 30 -1.97 10.90 -2.00
N ARG A 31 -2.98 10.05 -2.22
CA ARG A 31 -3.50 9.09 -1.23
C ARG A 31 -2.87 7.71 -1.34
N LEU A 32 -2.12 7.42 -2.41
CA LEU A 32 -1.55 6.10 -2.66
C LEU A 32 -0.58 5.68 -1.54
N SER A 33 0.32 6.57 -1.14
CA SER A 33 1.28 6.30 -0.04
C SER A 33 0.57 6.03 1.29
N LYS A 34 -0.57 6.70 1.53
CA LYS A 34 -1.38 6.53 2.74
C LYS A 34 -2.00 5.13 2.84
N GLN A 35 -2.20 4.41 1.72
CA GLN A 35 -2.71 3.03 1.75
C GLN A 35 -1.75 2.05 2.41
N PHE A 36 -0.47 2.42 2.51
CA PHE A 36 0.56 1.64 3.17
C PHE A 36 0.78 2.04 4.63
N ILE A 37 -0.02 2.95 5.19
CA ILE A 37 0.03 3.29 6.61
C ILE A 37 -0.93 2.37 7.37
N SER A 38 -0.38 1.52 8.24
CA SER A 38 -1.16 0.61 9.08
C SER A 38 -1.62 1.29 10.37
N ASN A 39 -2.89 1.10 10.70
CA ASN A 39 -3.51 1.47 11.98
C ASN A 39 -4.05 0.24 12.72
N ILE A 40 -3.21 -0.78 12.91
CA ILE A 40 -3.59 -1.94 13.73
C ILE A 40 -3.82 -1.45 15.17
N VAL A 41 -5.00 -1.75 15.71
CA VAL A 41 -5.39 -1.37 17.07
C VAL A 41 -4.31 -1.76 18.08
N GLY A 42 -3.91 -0.81 18.92
CA GLY A 42 -2.87 -1.01 19.94
C GLY A 42 -1.43 -0.92 19.43
N LYS A 43 -1.20 -0.55 18.15
CA LYS A 43 0.13 -0.26 17.61
C LYS A 43 0.19 1.20 17.09
N PRO A 44 1.35 1.87 17.17
CA PRO A 44 1.52 3.19 16.56
C PRO A 44 1.36 3.10 15.03
N LEU A 45 0.89 4.21 14.44
CA LEU A 45 0.81 4.35 12.99
C LEU A 45 2.20 4.15 12.38
N ARG A 46 2.27 3.35 11.33
CA ARG A 46 3.54 3.05 10.65
C ARG A 46 3.33 2.69 9.20
N HIS A 47 4.35 2.92 8.38
CA HIS A 47 4.36 2.42 7.01
C HIS A 47 4.64 0.90 7.02
N VAL A 48 3.86 0.11 6.28
CA VAL A 48 4.02 -1.36 6.24
C VAL A 48 5.16 -1.81 5.34
N LEU A 49 5.50 -0.98 4.33
CA LEU A 49 6.57 -1.30 3.39
C LEU A 49 7.94 -0.89 3.91
N VAL A 50 8.06 0.22 4.65
CA VAL A 50 9.35 0.81 5.01
C VAL A 50 9.35 1.24 6.47
N ASP A 51 10.52 1.31 7.07
CA ASP A 51 10.74 1.94 8.37
C ASP A 51 11.79 3.05 8.22
N THR A 52 11.56 4.16 8.90
CA THR A 52 12.47 5.31 8.97
C THR A 52 13.65 5.05 9.91
N ALA A 53 13.61 3.98 10.72
CA ALA A 53 14.71 3.57 11.58
C ALA A 53 15.89 3.02 10.74
N TYR A 54 16.81 3.92 10.37
CA TYR A 54 18.23 3.71 10.07
C TYR A 54 18.62 2.36 9.44
N THR A 55 18.25 2.13 8.18
CA THR A 55 18.82 1.04 7.38
C THR A 55 19.87 1.56 6.41
N GLN A 56 21.00 0.86 6.28
CA GLN A 56 22.15 1.23 5.44
C GLN A 56 21.84 1.28 3.92
N SER A 57 20.69 0.75 3.49
CA SER A 57 20.24 0.80 2.09
C SER A 57 18.72 0.75 1.97
N ASN A 58 18.18 1.25 0.85
CA ASN A 58 16.74 1.20 0.55
C ASN A 58 16.19 -0.23 0.57
N ALA A 59 16.95 -1.21 0.05
CA ALA A 59 16.55 -2.62 0.04
C ALA A 59 16.42 -3.19 1.47
N ALA A 60 17.26 -2.75 2.40
CA ALA A 60 17.19 -3.16 3.81
C ALA A 60 16.00 -2.52 4.55
N SER A 61 15.51 -1.38 4.08
CA SER A 61 14.35 -0.69 4.68
C SER A 61 13.02 -1.42 4.44
N TYR A 62 12.95 -2.31 3.45
CA TYR A 62 11.69 -2.94 3.05
C TYR A 62 11.25 -4.10 3.96
N PHE A 63 9.96 -4.15 4.26
CA PHE A 63 9.26 -5.16 5.07
C PHE A 63 9.93 -5.46 6.44
N PRO A 64 10.27 -4.42 7.22
CA PRO A 64 11.20 -4.54 8.35
C PRO A 64 10.70 -5.50 9.43
N ARG A 65 9.39 -5.50 9.73
CA ARG A 65 8.79 -6.40 10.72
C ARG A 65 8.74 -7.85 10.27
N ILE A 66 8.39 -8.10 9.01
CA ILE A 66 8.37 -9.45 8.44
C ILE A 66 9.78 -10.03 8.48
N ARG A 67 10.78 -9.25 8.06
CA ARG A 67 12.19 -9.65 8.12
C ARG A 67 12.65 -9.94 9.54
N THR A 68 12.33 -9.07 10.49
CA THR A 68 12.67 -9.28 11.91
C THR A 68 12.07 -10.56 12.46
N LEU A 69 10.78 -10.81 12.19
CA LEU A 69 10.09 -12.02 12.65
C LEU A 69 10.66 -13.29 12.02
N LEU A 70 10.99 -13.27 10.73
CA LEU A 70 11.63 -14.39 10.05
C LEU A 70 13.03 -14.65 10.62
N HIS A 71 13.84 -13.61 10.83
CA HIS A 71 15.16 -13.75 11.44
C HIS A 71 15.08 -14.30 12.88
N GLN A 72 14.11 -13.88 13.68
CA GLN A 72 13.90 -14.43 15.03
C GLN A 72 13.49 -15.91 15.00
N LEU A 73 12.67 -16.30 14.02
CA LEU A 73 12.30 -17.70 13.78
C LEU A 73 13.52 -18.54 13.35
N GLU A 74 14.39 -18.01 12.50
CA GLU A 74 15.62 -18.67 12.05
C GLU A 74 16.61 -18.91 13.19
N LEU A 75 16.76 -17.93 14.10
CA LEU A 75 17.66 -18.04 15.25
C LEU A 75 17.15 -18.99 16.34
N GLY A 76 15.89 -19.45 16.26
CA GLY A 76 15.30 -20.29 17.30
C GLY A 76 15.27 -19.59 18.66
N GLU A 77 15.09 -18.26 18.70
CA GLU A 77 14.96 -17.53 19.96
C GLU A 77 13.85 -18.18 20.80
N ASP A 78 14.12 -18.39 22.09
CA ASP A 78 13.32 -19.12 23.12
C ASP A 78 11.94 -18.48 23.43
N ARG A 79 11.43 -17.66 22.51
CA ARG A 79 10.07 -17.13 22.52
C ARG A 79 9.12 -18.18 21.97
N ASP A 80 7.90 -18.18 22.49
CA ASP A 80 6.82 -19.02 21.98
C ASP A 80 6.68 -18.87 20.45
N VAL A 81 7.18 -19.86 19.71
CA VAL A 81 7.16 -19.93 18.24
C VAL A 81 5.74 -19.70 17.71
N ARG A 82 4.72 -20.17 18.44
CA ARG A 82 3.31 -19.95 18.08
C ARG A 82 2.97 -18.46 18.08
N THR A 83 3.48 -17.70 19.05
CA THR A 83 3.29 -16.24 19.13
C THR A 83 4.03 -15.51 18.00
N MET A 84 5.23 -15.96 17.63
CA MET A 84 5.97 -15.40 16.48
C MET A 84 5.25 -15.67 15.16
N LEU A 85 4.79 -16.90 14.92
CA LEU A 85 4.01 -17.25 13.72
C LEU A 85 2.69 -16.47 13.64
N LYS A 86 1.99 -16.29 14.77
CA LYS A 86 0.79 -15.46 14.84
C LYS A 86 1.10 -14.01 14.46
N SER A 87 2.20 -13.46 14.96
CA SER A 87 2.65 -12.11 14.61
C SER A 87 2.98 -11.99 13.12
N LEU A 88 3.71 -12.96 12.56
CA LEU A 88 4.06 -12.99 11.14
C LEU A 88 2.80 -13.03 10.26
N LYS A 89 1.82 -13.86 10.62
CA LYS A 89 0.52 -13.91 9.93
C LYS A 89 -0.17 -12.53 9.92
N VAL A 90 -0.22 -11.84 11.06
CA VAL A 90 -0.82 -10.50 11.16
C VAL A 90 -0.09 -9.49 10.28
N GLU A 91 1.24 -9.50 10.29
CA GLU A 91 2.05 -8.58 9.47
C GLU A 91 1.86 -8.85 7.96
N LEU A 92 1.80 -10.12 7.55
CA LEU A 92 1.49 -10.51 6.17
C LEU A 92 0.07 -10.10 5.76
N SER A 93 -0.93 -10.33 6.62
CA SER A 93 -2.30 -9.88 6.36
C SER A 93 -2.38 -8.37 6.18
N ALA A 94 -1.72 -7.59 7.05
CA ALA A 94 -1.68 -6.13 6.93
C ALA A 94 -1.03 -5.68 5.62
N LEU A 95 0.04 -6.36 5.19
CA LEU A 95 0.72 -6.06 3.93
C LEU A 95 -0.19 -6.32 2.71
N VAL A 96 -0.84 -7.49 2.67
CA VAL A 96 -1.77 -7.84 1.59
C VAL A 96 -2.95 -6.89 1.56
N THR A 97 -3.50 -6.52 2.71
CA THR A 97 -4.57 -5.52 2.81
C THR A 97 -4.13 -4.17 2.25
N ALA A 98 -2.92 -3.71 2.57
CA ALA A 98 -2.38 -2.47 2.02
C ALA A 98 -2.22 -2.50 0.49
N PHE A 99 -1.66 -3.59 -0.07
CA PHE A 99 -1.55 -3.76 -1.52
C PHE A 99 -2.91 -3.81 -2.21
N ASN A 100 -3.89 -4.50 -1.61
CA ASN A 100 -5.24 -4.54 -2.14
C ASN A 100 -5.90 -3.16 -2.09
N ALA A 101 -5.76 -2.42 -0.98
CA ALA A 101 -6.29 -1.06 -0.86
C ALA A 101 -5.66 -0.11 -1.89
N ALA A 102 -4.34 -0.16 -2.08
CA ALA A 102 -3.63 0.61 -3.10
C ALA A 102 -4.08 0.24 -4.52
N SER A 103 -4.19 -1.05 -4.82
CA SER A 103 -4.68 -1.55 -6.11
C SER A 103 -6.13 -1.12 -6.39
N THR A 104 -7.01 -1.21 -5.39
CA THR A 104 -8.40 -0.76 -5.49
C THR A 104 -8.48 0.75 -5.71
N LEU A 105 -7.69 1.55 -4.99
CA LEU A 105 -7.64 2.99 -5.17
C LEU A 105 -7.23 3.37 -6.61
N LEU A 106 -6.18 2.72 -7.15
CA LEU A 106 -5.72 2.93 -8.53
C LEU A 106 -6.74 2.49 -9.59
N ARG A 107 -7.75 1.68 -9.21
CA ARG A 107 -8.85 1.27 -10.09
C ARG A 107 -10.09 2.17 -9.98
N GLY A 108 -10.02 3.28 -9.26
CA GLY A 108 -11.17 4.17 -9.03
C GLY A 108 -11.84 4.00 -7.67
N GLY A 109 -11.24 3.23 -6.77
CA GLY A 109 -11.68 3.11 -5.38
C GLY A 109 -13.11 2.58 -5.27
N LEU A 110 -13.97 3.31 -4.56
CA LEU A 110 -15.37 2.95 -4.33
C LEU A 110 -16.22 2.97 -5.60
N PHE A 111 -15.77 3.65 -6.66
CA PHE A 111 -16.49 3.71 -7.93
C PHE A 111 -16.24 2.48 -8.81
N GLY A 112 -15.28 1.62 -8.45
CA GLY A 112 -15.01 0.35 -9.14
C GLY A 112 -14.28 0.46 -10.49
N SER A 113 -14.29 1.63 -11.14
CA SER A 113 -13.51 1.93 -12.36
C SER A 113 -13.03 3.37 -12.40
N LEU A 114 -11.97 3.63 -13.19
CA LEU A 114 -11.47 4.98 -13.44
C LEU A 114 -12.42 5.81 -14.32
N ASP A 115 -13.18 5.17 -15.22
CA ASP A 115 -14.24 5.82 -15.99
C ASP A 115 -15.35 6.34 -15.08
N ALA A 116 -15.82 5.53 -14.14
CA ALA A 116 -16.86 5.94 -13.19
C ALA A 116 -16.32 7.01 -12.23
N TYR A 117 -15.07 6.88 -11.77
CA TYR A 117 -14.41 7.89 -10.95
C TYR A 117 -14.33 9.25 -11.68
N HIS A 118 -13.89 9.24 -12.94
CA HIS A 118 -13.86 10.43 -13.79
C HIS A 118 -15.26 11.02 -13.94
N ALA A 119 -16.22 10.22 -14.39
CA ALA A 119 -17.58 10.68 -14.67
C ALA A 119 -18.28 11.29 -13.46
N HIS A 120 -17.94 10.91 -12.22
CA HIS A 120 -18.58 11.47 -11.02
C HIS A 120 -17.87 12.68 -10.41
N LEU A 121 -16.55 12.79 -10.59
CA LEU A 121 -15.73 13.79 -9.91
C LEU A 121 -15.18 14.87 -10.85
N CYS A 122 -15.26 14.65 -12.17
CA CYS A 122 -14.88 15.59 -13.21
C CYS A 122 -16.12 16.37 -13.71
N TYR A 123 -16.60 17.31 -12.90
CA TYR A 123 -17.65 18.28 -13.28
C TYR A 123 -17.28 19.70 -12.88
#